data_AF-A0A026X1Y5-F1
#
_entry.id   AF-A0A026X1Y5-F1
#
_cell.length_a   1.000
_cell.length_b   1.000
_cell.length_c   1.000
_cell.angle_alpha   90.00
_cell.angle_beta   90.00
_cell.angle_gamma   90.00
#
_symmetry.space_group_name_H-M   'P 1'
#
loop_
_entity.id
_entity.type
_entity.pdbx_description
1 polymer ?
#
loop_
_entity_poly.entity_id
_entity_poly.type
_entity_poly.pdbx_seq_one_letter_code
_entity_poly.pdbx_strand_id
1 'polypeptide(L)'
;MFNQYASKHKDKQSKNPFTSGLNIEKPKFSKEEYGRPEAGSLSDLRGRKANAHVLKEILELCDIINQEGTPCRDQPNVIGITFGDIFNIYTNISNKCVGLLLRARKQKYLEFEGECLFQRRDDDVPIFLVKPIEEIREEYNQRLEEIRNDTPAS
;
A
#
# COMPACT_ATOMS: atom_id res chain seq x y z
N MET A 1 -8.32 18.10 -34.40
CA MET A 1 -7.82 17.82 -33.05
C MET A 1 -8.05 18.96 -32.06
N PHE A 2 -7.72 20.23 -32.39
CA PHE A 2 -7.90 21.36 -31.46
C PHE A 2 -9.34 21.56 -30.97
N ASN A 3 -10.34 21.50 -31.87
CA ASN A 3 -11.75 21.71 -31.50
C ASN A 3 -12.28 20.64 -30.52
N GLN A 4 -11.85 19.38 -30.67
CA GLN A 4 -12.23 18.30 -29.75
C GLN A 4 -11.59 18.47 -28.36
N TYR A 5 -10.37 18.99 -28.30
CA TYR A 5 -9.71 19.31 -27.04
C TYR A 5 -10.42 20.49 -26.34
N ALA A 6 -10.72 21.55 -27.10
CA ALA A 6 -11.43 22.72 -26.60
C ALA A 6 -12.84 22.38 -26.09
N SER A 7 -13.59 21.51 -26.79
CA SER A 7 -14.91 21.07 -26.34
C SER A 7 -14.81 20.26 -25.03
N LYS A 8 -13.92 19.26 -24.97
CA LYS A 8 -13.71 18.45 -23.75
C LYS A 8 -13.30 19.31 -22.55
N HIS A 9 -12.46 20.32 -22.76
CA HIS A 9 -12.08 21.27 -21.70
C HIS A 9 -13.25 22.11 -21.23
N LYS A 10 -14.05 22.64 -22.15
CA LYS A 10 -15.24 23.43 -21.81
C LYS A 10 -16.25 22.58 -21.03
N ASP A 11 -16.43 21.31 -21.41
CA ASP A 11 -17.30 20.36 -20.73
C ASP A 11 -16.80 19.97 -19.32
N LYS A 12 -15.48 19.90 -19.11
CA LYS A 12 -14.91 19.67 -17.77
C LYS A 12 -15.09 20.90 -16.89
N GLN A 13 -14.84 22.10 -17.43
CA GLN A 13 -14.95 23.35 -16.66
C GLN A 13 -16.38 23.69 -16.28
N SER A 14 -17.37 23.31 -17.10
CA SER A 14 -18.79 23.51 -16.80
C SER A 14 -19.29 22.68 -15.62
N LYS A 15 -18.58 21.60 -15.27
CA LYS A 15 -18.91 20.68 -14.16
C LYS A 15 -17.99 20.86 -12.94
N ASN A 16 -17.01 21.74 -13.03
CA ASN A 16 -16.01 21.94 -11.99
C ASN A 16 -16.54 22.89 -10.90
N PRO A 17 -16.69 22.43 -9.64
CA PRO A 17 -17.23 23.24 -8.54
C PRO A 17 -16.35 24.45 -8.16
N PHE A 18 -15.10 24.49 -8.64
CA PHE A 18 -14.18 25.60 -8.44
C PHE A 18 -14.25 26.67 -9.55
N THR A 19 -15.11 26.49 -10.55
CA THR A 19 -15.34 27.50 -11.60
C THR A 19 -16.36 28.54 -11.10
N SER A 20 -15.99 29.83 -11.14
CA SER A 20 -16.85 30.92 -10.66
C SER A 20 -18.13 31.08 -11.48
N GLY A 21 -19.25 31.41 -10.81
CA GLY A 21 -20.49 31.82 -11.46
C GLY A 21 -21.33 30.70 -12.07
N LEU A 22 -20.96 29.44 -11.83
CA LEU A 22 -21.73 28.28 -12.26
C LEU A 22 -22.62 27.76 -11.14
N ASN A 23 -23.93 27.58 -11.43
CA ASN A 23 -24.83 26.79 -10.59
C ASN A 23 -24.74 25.33 -11.03
N ILE A 24 -23.80 24.59 -10.44
CA ILE A 24 -23.56 23.17 -10.76
C ILE A 24 -24.37 22.32 -9.80
N GLU A 25 -25.17 21.40 -10.34
CA GLU A 25 -25.83 20.39 -9.53
C GLU A 25 -24.79 19.50 -8.83
N LYS A 26 -24.98 19.24 -7.54
CA LYS A 26 -24.06 18.37 -6.79
C LYS A 26 -24.06 16.98 -7.44
N PRO A 27 -22.89 16.48 -7.87
CA PRO A 27 -22.82 15.15 -8.45
C PRO A 27 -23.27 14.10 -7.42
N LYS A 28 -24.12 13.18 -7.86
CA LYS A 28 -24.59 12.05 -7.06
C LYS A 28 -23.74 10.84 -7.44
N PHE A 29 -23.03 10.28 -6.48
CA PHE A 29 -22.22 9.09 -6.66
C PHE A 29 -22.83 7.93 -5.87
N SER A 30 -22.66 6.71 -6.36
CA SER A 30 -22.88 5.54 -5.49
C SER A 30 -21.79 5.46 -4.42
N LYS A 31 -22.01 4.63 -3.39
CA LYS A 31 -20.99 4.39 -2.35
C LYS A 31 -19.74 3.74 -2.93
N GLU A 32 -19.90 2.95 -3.99
CA GLU A 32 -18.85 2.21 -4.68
C GLU A 32 -18.01 3.12 -5.59
N GLU A 33 -18.65 4.14 -6.18
CA GLU A 33 -18.00 5.11 -7.07
C GLU A 33 -17.30 6.24 -6.31
N TYR A 34 -17.79 6.57 -5.10
CA TYR A 34 -17.25 7.66 -4.31
C TYR A 34 -15.77 7.44 -3.95
N GLY A 35 -14.94 8.45 -4.21
CA GLY A 35 -13.50 8.42 -3.92
C GLY A 35 -12.66 7.59 -4.91
N ARG A 36 -13.26 7.06 -5.99
CA ARG A 36 -12.53 6.36 -7.05
C ARG A 36 -12.24 7.28 -8.24
N PRO A 37 -11.03 7.21 -8.83
CA PRO A 37 -10.75 7.90 -10.08
C PRO A 37 -11.54 7.27 -11.23
N GLU A 38 -11.75 8.03 -12.31
CA GLU A 38 -12.29 7.50 -13.56
C GLU A 38 -11.42 6.33 -14.05
N ALA A 39 -12.06 5.21 -14.38
CA ALA A 39 -11.37 3.99 -14.81
C ALA A 39 -10.52 4.25 -16.05
N GLY A 40 -9.26 3.80 -16.03
CA GLY A 40 -8.30 4.03 -17.12
C GLY A 40 -7.71 5.45 -17.18
N SER A 41 -8.13 6.36 -16.29
CA SER A 41 -7.48 7.67 -16.18
C SER A 41 -6.04 7.57 -15.69
N LEU A 42 -5.24 8.61 -15.92
CA LEU A 42 -3.87 8.67 -15.39
C LEU A 42 -3.83 8.57 -13.86
N SER A 43 -4.87 9.06 -13.16
CA SER A 43 -4.97 8.96 -11.70
C SER A 43 -5.21 7.51 -11.25
N ASP A 44 -6.03 6.77 -11.97
CA ASP A 44 -6.28 5.35 -11.73
C ASP A 44 -5.00 4.52 -11.96
N LEU A 45 -4.33 4.70 -13.11
CA LEU A 45 -3.06 4.04 -13.42
C LEU A 45 -1.97 4.33 -12.38
N ARG A 46 -1.84 5.59 -11.93
CA ARG A 46 -0.91 5.96 -10.85
C ARG A 46 -1.27 5.28 -9.53
N GLY A 47 -2.55 5.23 -9.19
CA GLY A 47 -3.04 4.57 -7.97
C GLY A 47 -2.68 3.09 -7.94
N ARG A 48 -2.90 2.38 -9.05
CA ARG A 48 -2.55 0.97 -9.19
C ARG A 48 -1.04 0.72 -9.13
N LYS A 49 -0.26 1.54 -9.84
CA LYS A 49 1.22 1.46 -9.79
C LYS A 49 1.73 1.69 -8.37
N ALA A 50 1.17 2.67 -7.66
CA ALA A 50 1.52 2.93 -6.26
C ALA A 50 1.14 1.76 -5.35
N ASN A 51 -0.02 1.13 -5.57
CA ASN A 51 -0.42 -0.06 -4.82
C ASN A 51 0.55 -1.23 -5.04
N ALA A 52 0.87 -1.55 -6.29
CA ALA A 52 1.84 -2.60 -6.62
C ALA A 52 3.22 -2.33 -5.99
N HIS A 53 3.69 -1.07 -6.02
CA HIS A 53 4.94 -0.69 -5.38
C HIS A 53 4.93 -0.93 -3.87
N VAL A 54 3.84 -0.56 -3.19
CA VAL A 54 3.70 -0.79 -1.74
C VAL A 54 3.66 -2.27 -1.41
N LEU A 55 2.94 -3.08 -2.20
CA LEU A 55 2.92 -4.53 -1.99
C LEU A 55 4.33 -5.12 -2.08
N LYS A 56 5.15 -4.63 -3.02
CA LYS A 56 6.55 -5.04 -3.15
C LYS A 56 7.37 -4.66 -1.92
N GLU A 57 7.25 -3.42 -1.44
CA GLU A 57 7.95 -2.96 -0.23
C GLU A 57 7.55 -3.78 1.02
N ILE A 58 6.30 -4.25 1.09
CA ILE A 58 5.82 -5.13 2.18
C ILE A 58 6.44 -6.53 2.07
N LEU A 59 6.52 -7.10 0.86
CA LEU A 59 7.15 -8.39 0.65
C LEU A 59 8.65 -8.33 1.02
N GLU A 60 9.36 -7.30 0.55
CA GLU A 60 10.76 -7.07 0.88
C GLU A 60 10.99 -6.97 2.40
N LEU A 61 10.08 -6.31 3.12
CA LEU A 61 10.09 -6.28 4.59
C LEU A 61 9.97 -7.67 5.21
N CYS A 62 9.03 -8.48 4.72
CA CYS A 62 8.84 -9.84 5.23
C CYS A 62 10.05 -10.73 4.93
N ASP A 63 10.66 -10.58 3.74
CA ASP A 63 11.89 -11.29 3.37
C ASP A 63 13.05 -10.93 4.30
N ILE A 64 13.24 -9.64 4.63
CA ILE A 64 14.28 -9.20 5.57
C ILE A 64 14.03 -9.78 6.95
N ILE A 65 12.79 -9.74 7.46
CA ILE A 65 12.45 -10.32 8.77
C ILE A 65 12.71 -11.83 8.77
N ASN A 66 12.39 -12.53 7.69
CA ASN A 66 12.63 -13.97 7.58
C ASN A 66 14.13 -14.32 7.53
N GLN A 67 14.98 -13.45 6.98
CA GLN A 67 16.42 -13.67 6.86
C GLN A 67 17.19 -13.29 8.13
N GLU A 68 16.85 -12.16 8.74
CA GLU A 68 17.58 -11.56 9.87
C GLU A 68 16.97 -11.95 11.23
N GLY A 69 15.72 -12.40 11.24
CA GLY A 69 15.02 -12.85 12.44
C GLY A 69 15.41 -14.25 12.88
N THR A 70 14.86 -14.67 14.02
CA THR A 70 15.10 -15.98 14.62
C THR A 70 13.80 -16.76 14.81
N PRO A 71 13.79 -18.09 14.59
CA PRO A 71 12.62 -18.91 14.88
C PRO A 71 12.21 -18.83 16.36
N CYS A 72 10.92 -18.68 16.61
CA CYS A 72 10.38 -18.71 17.96
C CYS A 72 10.53 -20.11 18.57
N ARG A 73 10.91 -20.20 19.85
CA ARG A 73 11.15 -21.48 20.54
C ARG A 73 9.94 -22.40 20.52
N ASP A 74 8.75 -21.83 20.76
CA ASP A 74 7.51 -22.60 20.85
C ASP A 74 6.87 -22.87 19.48
N GLN A 75 7.20 -22.04 18.48
CA GLN A 75 6.63 -22.11 17.13
C GLN A 75 7.74 -21.85 16.09
N PRO A 76 8.49 -22.88 15.67
CA PRO A 76 9.61 -22.72 14.75
C PRO A 76 9.27 -22.11 13.38
N ASN A 77 7.99 -22.17 12.99
CA ASN A 77 7.50 -21.57 11.74
C ASN A 77 7.23 -20.05 11.85
N VAL A 78 7.28 -19.49 13.06
CA VAL A 78 7.12 -18.06 13.33
C VAL A 78 8.50 -17.46 13.55
N ILE A 79 8.86 -16.47 12.72
CA ILE A 79 10.14 -15.78 12.83
C ILE A 79 9.95 -14.49 13.64
N GLY A 80 10.76 -14.30 14.68
CA GLY A 80 10.77 -13.10 15.52
C GLY A 80 12.01 -12.25 15.29
N ILE A 81 11.84 -10.93 15.24
CA ILE A 81 12.91 -9.93 15.25
C ILE A 81 12.52 -8.78 16.16
N THR A 82 13.47 -8.07 16.78
CA THR A 82 13.14 -6.87 17.57
C THR A 82 12.86 -5.67 16.67
N PHE A 83 12.07 -4.72 17.15
CA PHE A 83 11.84 -3.46 16.43
C PHE A 83 13.13 -2.68 16.22
N GLY A 84 14.02 -2.63 17.20
CA GLY A 84 15.31 -1.95 17.10
C GLY A 84 16.16 -2.52 15.98
N ASP A 85 16.25 -3.84 15.87
CA ASP A 85 17.04 -4.51 14.82
C ASP A 85 16.49 -4.21 13.43
N ILE A 86 15.18 -4.42 13.21
CA ILE A 86 14.59 -4.16 11.90
C ILE A 86 14.65 -2.67 11.53
N PHE A 87 14.48 -1.76 12.50
CA PHE A 87 14.58 -0.33 12.27
C PHE A 87 16.01 0.10 11.91
N ASN A 88 17.02 -0.48 12.56
CA ASN A 88 18.42 -0.23 12.25
C ASN A 88 18.80 -0.73 10.84
N ILE A 89 18.33 -1.91 10.46
CA ILE A 89 18.48 -2.43 9.08
C ILE A 89 17.85 -1.44 8.09
N TYR A 90 16.61 -1.02 8.35
CA TYR A 90 15.88 -0.12 7.47
C TYR A 90 16.42 1.31 7.43
N THR A 91 17.17 1.76 8.44
CA THR A 91 17.74 3.12 8.47
C THR A 91 18.63 3.39 7.24
N ASN A 92 19.32 2.37 6.73
CA ASN A 92 20.17 2.47 5.55
C ASN A 92 19.44 2.18 4.22
N ILE A 93 18.19 1.68 4.29
CA ILE A 93 17.42 1.22 3.12
C ILE A 93 16.28 2.19 2.80
N SER A 94 15.46 2.54 3.81
CA SER A 94 14.23 3.31 3.64
C SER A 94 13.74 3.92 4.96
N ASN A 95 13.31 5.19 4.91
CA ASN A 95 12.74 5.90 6.06
C ASN A 95 11.27 5.54 6.39
N LYS A 96 10.75 4.43 5.83
CA LYS A 96 9.33 4.05 5.91
C LYS A 96 9.05 2.83 6.81
N CYS A 97 10.02 2.35 7.58
CA CYS A 97 9.93 1.10 8.35
C CYS A 97 8.61 0.96 9.12
N VAL A 98 8.28 1.91 10.00
CA VAL A 98 7.06 1.87 10.82
C VAL A 98 5.79 1.82 9.96
N GLY A 99 5.74 2.60 8.88
CA GLY A 99 4.61 2.59 7.95
C GLY A 99 4.44 1.26 7.23
N LEU A 100 5.55 0.59 6.88
CA LEU A 100 5.53 -0.74 6.26
C LEU A 100 5.10 -1.82 7.26
N LEU A 101 5.59 -1.77 8.50
CA LEU A 101 5.17 -2.67 9.59
C LEU A 101 3.65 -2.61 9.80
N LEU A 102 3.08 -1.40 9.85
CA LEU A 102 1.64 -1.21 10.01
C LEU A 102 0.84 -1.77 8.82
N ARG A 103 1.36 -1.61 7.59
CA ARG A 103 0.69 -2.16 6.39
C ARG A 103 0.78 -3.68 6.34
N ALA A 104 1.92 -4.27 6.70
CA ALA A 104 2.10 -5.72 6.79
C ALA A 104 1.20 -6.32 7.87
N ARG A 105 1.07 -5.66 9.04
CA ARG A 105 0.12 -6.03 10.10
C ARG A 105 -1.33 -5.98 9.61
N LYS A 106 -1.71 -4.94 8.85
CA LYS A 106 -3.06 -4.86 8.25
C LYS A 106 -3.36 -6.04 7.32
N GLN A 107 -2.34 -6.62 6.69
CA GLN A 107 -2.45 -7.81 5.84
C GLN A 107 -2.31 -9.13 6.63
N LYS A 108 -2.14 -9.07 7.95
CA LYS A 108 -1.95 -10.23 8.85
C LYS A 108 -0.69 -11.05 8.57
N TYR A 109 0.35 -10.42 8.05
CA TYR A 109 1.66 -11.07 7.89
C TYR A 109 2.53 -10.91 9.13
N LEU A 110 2.38 -9.79 9.83
CA LEU A 110 3.12 -9.46 11.04
C LEU A 110 2.19 -9.25 12.23
N GLU A 111 2.71 -9.55 13.41
CA GLU A 111 2.10 -9.23 14.70
C GLU A 111 3.14 -8.61 15.64
N PHE A 112 2.75 -7.57 16.37
CA PHE A 112 3.56 -6.90 17.38
C PHE A 112 2.65 -6.11 18.31
N GLU A 113 3.11 -5.88 19.54
CA GLU A 113 2.37 -5.13 20.55
C GLU A 113 2.42 -3.62 20.30
N GLY A 114 1.30 -2.92 20.56
CA GLY A 114 1.20 -1.45 20.47
C GLY A 114 0.66 -0.93 19.14
N GLU A 115 0.13 0.30 19.14
CA GLU A 115 -0.46 0.89 17.94
C GLU A 115 0.59 1.38 16.94
N CYS A 116 1.69 1.96 17.45
CA CYS A 116 2.81 2.52 16.70
C CYS A 116 4.09 2.37 17.53
N LEU A 117 5.22 2.13 16.86
CA LEU A 117 6.52 1.89 17.49
C LEU A 117 7.47 3.07 17.25
N PHE A 118 8.24 3.42 18.27
CA PHE A 118 9.11 4.59 18.29
C PHE A 118 10.52 4.18 18.71
N GLN A 119 11.51 4.60 17.93
CA GLN A 119 12.92 4.29 18.16
C GLN A 119 13.36 4.74 19.56
N ARG A 120 14.29 4.00 20.19
CA ARG A 120 14.81 4.19 21.55
C ARG A 120 13.85 3.89 22.68
N ARG A 121 12.54 3.84 22.41
CA ARG A 121 11.52 3.52 23.41
C ARG A 121 11.03 2.09 23.26
N ASP A 122 10.73 1.70 22.03
CA ASP A 122 10.07 0.43 21.72
C ASP A 122 11.05 -0.54 21.04
N ASP A 123 12.37 -0.31 21.14
CA ASP A 123 13.40 -1.07 20.42
C ASP A 123 13.36 -2.57 20.76
N ASP A 124 13.01 -2.94 21.99
CA ASP A 124 12.93 -4.33 22.45
C ASP A 124 11.59 -5.02 22.11
N VAL A 125 10.64 -4.32 21.48
CA VAL A 125 9.34 -4.90 21.12
C VAL A 125 9.54 -5.98 20.04
N PRO A 126 9.11 -7.24 20.29
CA PRO A 126 9.23 -8.29 19.31
C PRO A 126 8.19 -8.10 18.18
N ILE A 127 8.65 -8.30 16.96
CA ILE A 127 7.86 -8.34 15.74
C ILE A 127 7.90 -9.77 15.22
N PHE A 128 6.73 -10.37 15.10
CA PHE A 128 6.56 -11.75 14.67
C PHE A 128 6.05 -11.80 13.24
N LEU A 129 6.78 -12.50 12.38
CA LEU A 129 6.30 -12.97 11.08
C LEU A 129 5.44 -14.21 11.30
N VAL A 130 4.13 -14.01 11.36
CA VAL A 130 3.15 -15.05 11.73
C VAL A 130 2.75 -15.95 10.57
N LYS A 131 3.19 -15.62 9.35
CA LYS A 131 2.92 -16.39 8.13
C LYS A 131 4.25 -16.77 7.46
N PRO A 132 4.43 -18.03 7.01
CA PRO A 132 5.64 -18.44 6.30
C PRO A 132 5.90 -17.58 5.07
N ILE A 133 7.17 -17.27 4.79
CA ILE A 133 7.54 -16.38 3.69
C ILE A 133 7.06 -16.88 2.32
N GLU A 134 7.05 -18.19 2.10
CA GLU A 134 6.59 -18.77 0.83
C GLU A 134 5.10 -18.50 0.60
N GLU A 135 4.26 -18.61 1.64
CA GLU A 135 2.83 -18.29 1.55
C GLU A 135 2.60 -16.79 1.26
N ILE A 136 3.42 -15.91 1.85
CA ILE A 136 3.36 -14.46 1.59
C ILE A 136 3.72 -14.16 0.13
N ARG A 137 4.73 -14.84 -0.44
CA ARG A 137 5.12 -14.68 -1.84
C ARG A 137 4.01 -15.13 -2.79
N GLU A 138 3.35 -16.24 -2.50
CA GLU A 138 2.21 -16.72 -3.28
C GLU A 138 1.06 -15.69 -3.27
N GLU A 139 0.67 -15.19 -2.10
CA GLU A 139 -0.36 -14.14 -1.99
C GLU A 139 0.02 -12.86 -2.72
N TYR A 140 1.29 -12.45 -2.63
CA TYR A 140 1.78 -11.27 -3.33
C TYR A 140 1.65 -11.43 -4.86
N ASN A 141 2.06 -12.58 -5.39
CA ASN A 141 1.98 -12.86 -6.83
C ASN A 141 0.52 -12.85 -7.30
N GLN A 142 -0.39 -13.48 -6.54
CA GLN A 142 -1.82 -13.46 -6.85
C GLN A 142 -2.37 -12.02 -6.91
N ARG A 143 -2.08 -11.19 -5.90
CA ARG A 143 -2.55 -9.79 -5.89
C ARG A 143 -1.93 -8.95 -7.01
N LEU A 144 -0.70 -9.23 -7.40
CA LEU A 144 -0.05 -8.55 -8.50
C LEU A 144 -0.69 -8.91 -9.85
N GLU A 145 -1.09 -10.17 -10.03
CA GLU A 145 -1.87 -10.61 -11.19
C GLU A 145 -3.25 -9.96 -11.22
N GLU A 146 -3.94 -9.85 -10.09
CA GLU A 146 -5.22 -9.12 -9.98
C GLU A 146 -5.08 -7.66 -10.41
N ILE A 147 -4.08 -6.95 -9.90
CA ILE A 147 -3.79 -5.55 -10.30
C ILE A 147 -3.49 -5.44 -11.80
N ARG A 148 -2.80 -6.43 -12.37
CA ARG A 148 -2.50 -6.47 -13.81
C ARG A 148 -3.76 -6.73 -14.62
N ASN A 149 -4.61 -7.68 -14.22
CA ASN A 149 -5.83 -8.05 -14.93
C ASN A 149 -6.88 -6.95 -14.89
N ASP A 150 -6.95 -6.19 -13.79
CA ASP A 150 -7.82 -5.03 -13.68
C ASP A 150 -7.38 -3.89 -14.62
N THR A 151 -6.14 -3.89 -15.11
CA THR A 151 -5.61 -2.87 -16.03
C THR A 151 -6.24 -3.01 -17.42
N PRO A 152 -7.09 -2.05 -17.84
CA PRO A 152 -7.61 -2.07 -19.19
C PRO A 152 -6.43 -2.01 -20.17
N ALA A 153 -6.42 -2.93 -21.14
CA ALA A 153 -5.46 -2.89 -22.23
C ALA A 153 -5.52 -1.49 -22.88
N SER A 154 -4.35 -0.85 -22.98
CA SER A 154 -4.19 0.49 -23.54
C SER A 154 -4.59 0.56 -25.00
#